data_AF-A0A520YHE9-F1
#
_entry.id   AF-A0A520YHE9-F1
#
_cell.length_a   1.000
_cell.length_b   1.000
_cell.length_c   1.000
_cell.angle_alpha   90.00
_cell.angle_beta   90.00
_cell.angle_gamma   90.00
#
_symmetry.space_group_name_H-M   'P 1'
#
loop_
_entity.id
_entity.type
_entity.pdbx_description
1 polymer ?
#
loop_
_entity_poly.entity_id
_entity_poly.type
_entity_poly.pdbx_seq_one_letter_code
_entity_poly.pdbx_strand_id
1 'polypeptide(L)'
;MTENPIPPYEHERAKKNAFSRFLDGVEWLGNLLPHPVTLFALLALGIVLLSGLFAWLGVAVVDPRPAGANGVAADGMIRAVSLMDGDGVRRIFTGMVDNFTGFAPLGVVLVAMLGVGVAEHSGMLSAAVRSLVLGAPPKLVTVAIVFAGIISNTASEVGYVVLIPLGGAIYYALGRHPLAGMAAAFAGVSGGYSANLLIGTVDPLLAGITEEAAQLIAPQYTVLATANWYFMFVSTFLITAIGSWVSLKIVEPQLGSYDKSNSDGTILDDHNMEPLTDKERKGLKWAGIAFVGVLGLMALTLVPEWGILRNPEDGDRMDSPFFDGFVMWIFIFFIAIGYAYGRAAGTMKTDRDIIDAMAKALSSLGLYIVLVFFAAQFVAFFGWTNLGAITAVTGAQFLVDTGMTGPTVFFAFILICAIINLSLGSASAQWAVTAPIFVPMLMLIGYAPEAIQAAYRIGDSTTNIITPMMSYFGLILAWATRYQKDLGVGTLIAMMLPYTLFFLTFWSVFFYLWTFVFGLPVGPGSPTFYTP
;
A
#
# COMPACT_ATOMS: atom_id res chain seq x y z
N MET A 1 37.15 -42.44 46.59
CA MET A 1 35.87 -42.11 45.90
C MET A 1 36.20 -41.04 44.90
N THR A 2 36.39 -41.45 43.65
CA THR A 2 36.75 -40.59 42.51
C THR A 2 35.48 -40.00 41.93
N GLU A 3 35.38 -38.67 41.93
CA GLU A 3 34.32 -37.92 41.25
C GLU A 3 34.44 -38.14 39.73
N ASN A 4 33.41 -38.72 39.13
CA ASN A 4 33.26 -38.74 37.68
C ASN A 4 32.74 -37.36 37.22
N PRO A 5 33.38 -36.71 36.25
CA PRO A 5 32.82 -35.50 35.64
C PRO A 5 31.57 -35.86 34.85
N ILE A 6 30.50 -35.12 35.08
CA ILE A 6 29.26 -35.16 34.31
C ILE A 6 29.61 -34.74 32.86
N PRO A 7 29.25 -35.52 31.83
CA PRO A 7 29.53 -35.14 30.46
C PRO A 7 28.73 -33.89 30.08
N PRO A 8 29.27 -32.99 29.23
CA PRO A 8 28.54 -31.82 28.77
C PRO A 8 27.32 -32.28 27.98
N TYR A 9 26.15 -31.74 28.30
CA TYR A 9 24.93 -31.91 27.52
C TYR A 9 25.19 -31.40 26.10
N GLU A 10 25.39 -32.32 25.15
CA GLU A 10 25.25 -32.01 23.73
C GLU A 10 23.79 -31.65 23.49
N HIS A 11 23.51 -30.35 23.31
CA HIS A 11 22.26 -29.95 22.67
C HIS A 11 22.27 -30.52 21.25
N GLU A 12 21.64 -31.67 21.06
CA GLU A 12 21.20 -32.13 19.75
C GLU A 12 20.49 -30.95 19.07
N ARG A 13 21.08 -30.40 18.00
CA ARG A 13 20.44 -29.38 17.18
C ARG A 13 19.21 -30.03 16.56
N ALA A 14 18.06 -29.85 17.21
CA ALA A 14 16.77 -30.28 16.71
C ALA A 14 16.64 -29.88 15.24
N LYS A 15 16.25 -30.83 14.37
CA LYS A 15 16.03 -30.56 12.95
C LYS A 15 15.04 -29.40 12.83
N LYS A 16 15.50 -28.25 12.32
CA LYS A 16 14.66 -27.08 12.12
C LYS A 16 13.47 -27.45 11.24
N ASN A 17 12.25 -27.28 11.75
CA ASN A 17 11.02 -27.49 11.00
C ASN A 17 10.96 -26.54 9.78
N ALA A 18 10.24 -26.93 8.72
CA ALA A 18 10.13 -26.13 7.48
C ALA A 18 9.69 -24.67 7.73
N PHE A 19 8.83 -24.46 8.74
CA PHE A 19 8.39 -23.12 9.15
C PHE A 19 9.51 -22.29 9.80
N SER A 20 10.36 -22.89 10.64
CA SER A 20 11.55 -22.20 11.18
C SER A 20 12.52 -21.82 10.06
N ARG A 21 12.68 -22.69 9.06
CA ARG A 21 13.49 -22.38 7.87
C ARG A 21 12.90 -21.26 7.01
N PHE A 22 11.58 -21.23 6.86
CA PHE A 22 10.88 -20.12 6.19
C PHE A 22 11.12 -18.80 6.93
N LEU A 23 10.93 -18.78 8.26
CA LEU A 23 11.15 -17.59 9.07
C LEU A 23 12.60 -17.11 9.02
N ASP A 24 13.57 -18.02 9.19
CA ASP A 24 15.00 -17.73 9.05
C ASP A 24 15.29 -17.13 7.66
N GLY A 25 14.64 -17.64 6.61
CA GLY A 25 14.78 -17.15 5.24
C GLY A 25 14.22 -15.74 5.04
N VAL A 26 13.02 -15.46 5.58
CA VAL A 26 12.41 -14.13 5.52
C VAL A 26 13.23 -13.12 6.31
N GLU A 27 13.66 -13.48 7.52
CA GLU A 27 14.51 -12.64 8.36
C GLU A 27 15.86 -12.36 7.70
N TRP A 28 16.50 -13.38 7.13
CA TRP A 28 17.74 -13.22 6.38
C TRP A 28 17.57 -12.30 5.17
N LEU A 29 16.50 -12.48 4.39
CA LEU A 29 16.25 -11.68 3.18
C LEU A 29 15.93 -10.23 3.51
N GLY A 30 15.17 -9.99 4.59
CA GLY A 30 14.91 -8.66 5.12
C GLY A 30 16.17 -7.96 5.64
N ASN A 31 17.01 -8.67 6.39
CA ASN A 31 18.26 -8.11 6.95
C ASN A 31 19.37 -7.91 5.90
N LEU A 32 19.26 -8.55 4.73
CA LEU A 32 20.18 -8.35 3.61
C LEU A 32 19.99 -6.97 2.98
N LEU A 33 18.77 -6.44 3.00
CA LEU A 33 18.45 -5.16 2.38
C LEU A 33 18.74 -4.02 3.36
N PRO A 34 19.49 -2.99 2.94
CA PRO A 34 19.69 -1.81 3.77
C PRO A 34 18.37 -1.03 3.88
N HIS A 35 18.36 -0.01 4.74
CA HIS A 35 17.24 0.92 4.84
C HIS A 35 16.79 1.40 3.44
N PRO A 36 15.48 1.48 3.12
CA PRO A 36 15.00 1.79 1.77
C PRO A 36 15.62 3.04 1.13
N VAL A 37 15.83 4.10 1.90
CA VAL A 37 16.57 5.31 1.45
C VAL A 37 17.97 4.96 0.94
N THR A 38 18.73 4.18 1.72
CA THR A 38 20.08 3.73 1.34
C THR A 38 20.02 2.80 0.14
N LEU A 39 19.01 1.93 0.07
CA LEU A 39 18.78 1.07 -1.10
C LEU A 39 18.63 1.92 -2.37
N PHE A 40 17.76 2.94 -2.37
CA PHE A 40 17.61 3.82 -3.54
C PHE A 40 18.85 4.64 -3.85
N ALA A 41 19.58 5.11 -2.84
CA ALA A 41 20.85 5.80 -3.06
C ALA A 41 21.88 4.87 -3.74
N LEU A 42 21.96 3.61 -3.30
CA LEU A 42 22.84 2.60 -3.88
C LEU A 42 22.37 2.17 -5.28
N LEU A 43 21.06 2.06 -5.52
CA LEU A 43 20.50 1.77 -6.84
C LEU A 43 20.78 2.92 -7.81
N ALA A 44 20.57 4.18 -7.41
CA ALA A 44 20.88 5.34 -8.25
C ALA A 44 22.38 5.40 -8.60
N LEU A 45 23.26 5.22 -7.61
CA LEU A 45 24.70 5.12 -7.86
C LEU A 45 25.04 3.92 -8.76
N GLY A 46 24.40 2.78 -8.50
CA GLY A 46 24.54 1.55 -9.28
C GLY A 46 24.17 1.75 -10.74
N ILE A 47 23.06 2.46 -11.04
CA ILE A 47 22.67 2.79 -12.41
C ILE A 47 23.72 3.66 -13.09
N VAL A 48 24.31 4.65 -12.40
CA VAL A 48 25.41 5.45 -12.98
C VAL A 48 26.57 4.54 -13.39
N LEU A 49 27.00 3.63 -12.51
CA LEU A 49 28.12 2.71 -12.79
C LEU A 49 27.78 1.69 -13.88
N LEU A 50 26.61 1.05 -13.79
CA LEU A 50 26.14 0.06 -14.76
C LEU A 50 25.93 0.68 -16.14
N SER A 51 25.46 1.92 -16.21
CA SER A 51 25.30 2.62 -17.48
C SER A 51 26.63 2.81 -18.22
N GLY A 52 27.71 3.14 -17.49
CA GLY A 52 29.05 3.21 -18.06
C GLY A 52 29.53 1.87 -18.59
N LEU A 53 29.32 0.80 -17.81
CA LEU A 53 29.68 -0.56 -18.21
C LEU A 53 28.90 -1.04 -19.44
N PHE A 54 27.57 -0.90 -19.45
CA PHE A 54 26.72 -1.38 -20.53
C PHE A 54 26.84 -0.54 -21.80
N ALA A 55 27.03 0.77 -21.68
CA ALA A 55 27.36 1.60 -22.83
C ALA A 55 28.74 1.21 -23.42
N TRP A 56 29.73 0.91 -22.58
CA TRP A 56 31.04 0.44 -23.03
C TRP A 56 30.97 -0.93 -23.72
N LEU A 57 30.13 -1.85 -23.23
CA LEU A 57 29.87 -3.14 -23.86
C LEU A 57 28.99 -3.03 -25.12
N GLY A 58 28.44 -1.86 -25.43
CA GLY A 58 27.56 -1.65 -26.58
C GLY A 58 26.21 -2.35 -26.47
N VAL A 59 25.69 -2.51 -25.25
CA VAL A 59 24.39 -3.16 -25.01
C VAL A 59 23.27 -2.39 -25.71
N ALA A 60 22.49 -3.09 -26.52
CA ALA A 60 21.38 -2.53 -27.28
C ALA A 60 20.30 -3.59 -27.51
N VAL A 61 19.06 -3.14 -27.70
CA VAL A 61 17.90 -3.98 -28.07
C VAL A 61 17.13 -3.32 -29.21
N VAL A 62 16.39 -4.13 -29.97
CA VAL A 62 15.49 -3.63 -31.01
C VAL A 62 14.32 -2.92 -30.34
N ASP A 63 14.01 -1.70 -30.77
CA ASP A 63 12.82 -0.97 -30.32
C ASP A 63 11.58 -1.70 -30.87
N PRO A 64 10.59 -2.03 -30.02
CA PRO A 64 9.34 -2.63 -30.50
C PRO A 64 8.51 -1.67 -31.37
N ARG A 65 8.78 -0.35 -31.31
CA ARG A 65 8.11 0.67 -32.13
C ARG A 65 8.76 0.78 -33.51
N PRO A 66 8.01 1.23 -34.55
CA PRO A 66 8.56 1.36 -35.91
C PRO A 66 9.79 2.27 -35.99
N ALA A 67 10.82 1.84 -36.73
CA ALA A 67 12.02 2.64 -36.97
C ALA A 67 11.66 3.99 -37.63
N GLY A 68 12.22 5.08 -37.08
CA GLY A 68 11.92 6.45 -37.54
C GLY A 68 10.61 7.05 -37.00
N ALA A 69 9.88 6.35 -36.14
CA ALA A 69 8.81 6.98 -35.34
C ALA A 69 9.39 8.03 -34.38
N ASN A 70 8.55 8.97 -33.91
CA ASN A 70 8.98 10.02 -32.99
C ASN A 70 9.62 9.41 -31.73
N GLY A 71 10.88 9.76 -31.46
CA GLY A 71 11.63 9.24 -30.32
C GLY A 71 12.24 7.86 -30.51
N VAL A 72 12.14 7.26 -31.70
CA VAL A 72 12.80 5.99 -32.06
C VAL A 72 14.03 6.30 -32.90
N ALA A 73 15.15 5.62 -32.62
CA ALA A 73 16.37 5.78 -33.41
C ALA A 73 16.12 5.40 -34.88
N ALA A 74 16.83 6.03 -35.82
CA ALA A 74 16.64 5.78 -37.25
C ALA A 74 16.92 4.32 -37.66
N ASP A 75 17.76 3.61 -36.88
CA ASP A 75 18.06 2.20 -37.05
C ASP A 75 17.18 1.27 -36.19
N GLY A 76 16.19 1.83 -35.48
CA GLY A 76 15.25 1.07 -34.67
C GLY A 76 15.86 0.44 -33.42
N MET A 77 16.99 0.95 -32.91
CA MET A 77 17.68 0.37 -31.76
C MET A 77 17.66 1.29 -30.54
N ILE A 78 17.36 0.71 -29.37
CA ILE A 78 17.53 1.34 -28.06
C ILE A 78 18.91 0.94 -27.51
N ARG A 79 19.75 1.92 -27.17
CA ARG A 79 21.13 1.70 -26.72
C ARG A 79 21.35 2.20 -25.30
N ALA A 80 22.18 1.48 -24.54
CA ALA A 80 22.61 1.94 -23.24
C ALA A 80 23.37 3.26 -23.36
N VAL A 81 22.99 4.26 -22.56
CA VAL A 81 23.60 5.59 -22.51
C VAL A 81 24.35 5.71 -21.18
N SER A 82 25.63 6.08 -21.23
CA SER A 82 26.46 6.25 -20.04
C SER A 82 26.13 7.55 -19.31
N LEU A 83 26.06 7.51 -17.98
CA LEU A 83 26.08 8.71 -17.14
C LEU A 83 27.48 9.05 -16.60
N MET A 84 28.48 8.22 -16.90
CA MET A 84 29.87 8.43 -16.47
C MET A 84 30.66 9.34 -17.42
N ASP A 85 30.05 9.82 -18.50
CA ASP A 85 30.66 10.78 -19.42
C ASP A 85 30.37 12.24 -19.03
N GLY A 86 30.97 13.18 -19.77
CA GLY A 86 30.83 14.61 -19.47
C GLY A 86 29.39 15.13 -19.58
N ASP A 87 28.58 14.58 -20.48
CA ASP A 87 27.17 14.95 -20.64
C ASP A 87 26.31 14.39 -19.52
N GLY A 88 26.54 13.12 -19.15
CA GLY A 88 25.90 12.44 -18.04
C GLY A 88 26.13 13.16 -16.71
N VAL A 89 27.38 13.52 -16.40
CA VAL A 89 27.70 14.28 -15.19
C VAL A 89 27.02 15.65 -15.20
N ARG A 90 27.05 16.40 -16.31
CA ARG A 90 26.33 17.68 -16.42
C ARG A 90 24.84 17.49 -16.16
N ARG A 91 24.23 16.47 -16.77
CA ARG A 91 22.80 16.15 -16.62
C ARG A 91 22.41 15.83 -15.18
N ILE A 92 23.25 15.08 -14.45
CA ILE A 92 23.03 14.81 -13.02
C ILE A 92 23.05 16.12 -12.21
N PHE A 93 24.04 16.97 -12.43
CA PHE A 93 24.17 18.24 -11.68
C PHE A 93 23.04 19.22 -11.98
N THR A 94 22.56 19.29 -13.21
CA THR A 94 21.48 20.23 -13.58
C THR A 94 20.09 19.68 -13.32
N GLY A 95 19.89 18.36 -13.35
CA GLY A 95 18.56 17.74 -13.27
C GLY A 95 18.10 17.33 -11.87
N MET A 96 18.99 17.34 -10.86
CA MET A 96 18.68 16.75 -9.54
C MET A 96 17.43 17.34 -8.87
N VAL A 97 17.25 18.67 -8.93
CA VAL A 97 16.08 19.35 -8.34
C VAL A 97 14.83 19.08 -9.15
N ASP A 98 14.90 19.22 -10.47
CA ASP A 98 13.76 19.01 -11.36
C ASP A 98 13.26 17.57 -11.31
N ASN A 99 14.17 16.59 -11.22
CA ASN A 99 13.83 15.19 -11.00
C ASN A 99 13.00 15.03 -9.72
N PHE A 100 13.43 15.67 -8.63
CA PHE A 100 12.78 15.52 -7.33
C PHE A 100 11.42 16.23 -7.28
N THR A 101 11.35 17.49 -7.69
CA THR A 101 10.12 18.30 -7.63
C THR A 101 9.11 17.90 -8.69
N GLY A 102 9.57 17.37 -9.83
CA GLY A 102 8.75 16.84 -10.91
C GLY A 102 8.26 15.42 -10.69
N PHE A 103 8.78 14.70 -9.68
CA PHE A 103 8.38 13.32 -9.40
C PHE A 103 6.92 13.27 -8.94
N ALA A 104 6.05 12.69 -9.77
CA ALA A 104 4.59 12.70 -9.60
C ALA A 104 4.08 12.41 -8.17
N PRO A 105 4.55 11.35 -7.46
CA PRO A 105 4.00 11.02 -6.14
C PRO A 105 4.41 12.01 -5.05
N LEU A 106 5.44 12.85 -5.25
CA LEU A 106 5.84 13.84 -4.24
C LEU A 106 4.72 14.86 -3.98
N GLY A 107 4.36 15.64 -5.00
CA GLY A 107 3.42 16.75 -4.84
C GLY A 107 2.03 16.26 -4.44
N VAL A 108 1.59 15.19 -5.10
CA VAL A 108 0.27 14.58 -4.92
C VAL A 108 0.07 14.07 -3.49
N VAL A 109 1.06 13.39 -2.89
CA VAL A 109 0.96 12.88 -1.51
C VAL A 109 1.03 14.01 -0.48
N LEU A 110 1.92 14.99 -0.66
CA LEU A 110 2.04 16.11 0.28
C LEU A 110 0.73 16.90 0.37
N VAL A 111 0.06 17.16 -0.76
CA VAL A 111 -1.23 17.86 -0.80
C VAL A 111 -2.33 17.02 -0.14
N ALA A 112 -2.43 15.72 -0.46
CA ALA A 112 -3.42 14.84 0.17
C ALA A 112 -3.26 14.79 1.70
N MET A 113 -2.02 14.72 2.18
CA MET A 113 -1.68 14.61 3.60
C MET A 113 -2.00 15.87 4.40
N LEU A 114 -2.04 17.05 3.79
CA LEU A 114 -2.53 18.25 4.46
C LEU A 114 -3.97 18.08 4.94
N GLY A 115 -4.83 17.51 4.09
CA GLY A 115 -6.23 17.29 4.46
C GLY A 115 -6.39 16.15 5.44
N VAL A 116 -5.78 14.99 5.16
CA VAL A 116 -5.83 13.81 6.02
C VAL A 116 -5.31 14.14 7.42
N GLY A 117 -4.25 14.94 7.51
CA GLY A 117 -3.70 15.43 8.77
C GLY A 117 -4.72 16.15 9.65
N VAL A 118 -5.58 17.00 9.07
CA VAL A 118 -6.66 17.68 9.80
C VAL A 118 -7.69 16.67 10.31
N ALA A 119 -8.12 15.72 9.46
CA ALA A 119 -9.07 14.70 9.86
C ALA A 119 -8.55 13.78 10.97
N GLU A 120 -7.29 13.36 10.88
CA GLU A 120 -6.63 12.52 11.88
C GLU A 120 -6.47 13.24 13.22
N HIS A 121 -5.84 14.43 13.22
CA HIS A 121 -5.59 15.20 14.44
C HIS A 121 -6.86 15.72 15.09
N SER A 122 -7.96 15.89 14.33
CA SER A 122 -9.26 16.25 14.92
C SER A 122 -9.82 15.13 15.82
N GLY A 123 -9.37 13.87 15.63
CA GLY A 123 -9.90 12.67 16.28
C GLY A 123 -11.06 12.02 15.52
N MET A 124 -11.48 12.57 14.38
CA MET A 124 -12.64 12.11 13.62
C MET A 124 -12.50 10.65 13.19
N LEU A 125 -11.36 10.29 12.60
CA LEU A 125 -11.13 8.95 12.06
C LEU A 125 -11.12 7.88 13.16
N SER A 126 -10.44 8.16 14.28
CA SER A 126 -10.41 7.27 15.45
C SER A 126 -11.82 7.08 16.04
N ALA A 127 -12.59 8.16 16.20
CA ALA A 127 -13.95 8.09 16.70
C ALA A 127 -14.89 7.32 15.75
N ALA A 128 -14.76 7.50 14.43
CA ALA A 128 -15.55 6.79 13.43
C ALA A 128 -15.29 5.27 13.47
N VAL A 129 -14.01 4.87 13.50
CA VAL A 129 -13.60 3.46 13.61
C VAL A 129 -14.10 2.85 14.92
N ARG A 130 -13.92 3.54 16.07
CA ARG A 130 -14.45 3.08 17.36
C ARG A 130 -15.98 2.98 17.36
N SER A 131 -16.69 3.94 16.77
CA SER A 131 -18.16 3.91 16.63
C SER A 131 -18.64 2.66 15.91
N LEU A 132 -17.96 2.30 14.82
CA LEU A 132 -18.33 1.19 13.95
C LEU A 132 -18.21 -0.15 14.69
N VAL A 133 -17.13 -0.32 15.47
CA VAL A 133 -16.85 -1.56 16.17
C VAL A 133 -17.68 -1.69 17.45
N LEU A 134 -17.72 -0.64 18.29
CA LEU A 134 -18.46 -0.67 19.56
C LEU A 134 -19.98 -0.66 19.35
N GLY A 135 -20.46 -0.16 18.21
CA GLY A 135 -21.87 -0.19 17.84
C GLY A 135 -22.34 -1.51 17.21
N ALA A 136 -21.42 -2.44 16.91
CA ALA A 136 -21.76 -3.68 16.24
C ALA A 136 -22.47 -4.68 17.17
N PRO A 137 -23.52 -5.39 16.70
CA PRO A 137 -24.15 -6.43 17.50
C PRO A 137 -23.16 -7.59 17.72
N PRO A 138 -23.24 -8.33 18.85
CA PRO A 138 -22.25 -9.37 19.21
C PRO A 138 -21.93 -10.39 18.11
N LYS A 139 -22.93 -10.75 17.29
CA LYS A 139 -22.78 -11.71 16.18
C LYS A 139 -21.98 -11.17 14.99
N LEU A 140 -21.89 -9.84 14.83
CA LEU A 140 -21.20 -9.17 13.73
C LEU A 140 -19.90 -8.51 14.17
N VAL A 141 -19.50 -8.64 15.44
CA VAL A 141 -18.29 -7.99 15.97
C VAL A 141 -17.05 -8.34 15.15
N THR A 142 -16.87 -9.60 14.78
CA THR A 142 -15.73 -10.02 13.93
C THR A 142 -15.77 -9.33 12.56
N VAL A 143 -16.95 -9.28 11.94
CA VAL A 143 -17.15 -8.62 10.64
C VAL A 143 -16.86 -7.13 10.74
N ALA A 144 -17.38 -6.48 11.79
CA ALA A 144 -17.17 -5.07 12.04
C ALA A 144 -15.70 -4.76 12.30
N ILE A 145 -14.97 -5.60 13.04
CA ILE A 145 -13.53 -5.43 13.29
C ILE A 145 -12.73 -5.52 12.00
N VAL A 146 -12.95 -6.56 11.18
CA VAL A 146 -12.21 -6.74 9.92
C VAL A 146 -12.53 -5.58 8.96
N PHE A 147 -13.81 -5.25 8.80
CA PHE A 147 -14.26 -4.14 7.94
C PHE A 147 -13.71 -2.79 8.39
N ALA A 148 -13.77 -2.50 9.69
CA ALA A 148 -13.18 -1.29 10.27
C ALA A 148 -11.66 -1.25 10.05
N GLY A 149 -11.00 -2.41 10.09
CA GLY A 149 -9.57 -2.54 9.81
C GLY A 149 -9.23 -2.14 8.39
N ILE A 150 -9.97 -2.66 7.42
CA ILE A 150 -9.76 -2.34 6.01
C ILE A 150 -9.93 -0.83 5.77
N ILE A 151 -11.01 -0.23 6.28
CA ILE A 151 -11.27 1.20 6.09
C ILE A 151 -10.28 2.09 6.85
N SER A 152 -9.64 1.57 7.90
CA SER A 152 -8.70 2.35 8.72
C SER A 152 -7.44 2.81 7.96
N ASN A 153 -7.12 2.22 6.80
CA ASN A 153 -6.02 2.69 5.95
C ASN A 153 -6.23 4.14 5.46
N THR A 154 -7.49 4.58 5.35
CA THR A 154 -7.86 5.98 5.06
C THR A 154 -7.29 6.92 6.13
N ALA A 155 -7.14 6.41 7.34
CA ALA A 155 -6.69 7.10 8.54
C ALA A 155 -5.22 6.83 8.86
N SER A 156 -4.41 6.56 7.83
CA SER A 156 -2.98 6.30 8.01
C SER A 156 -2.78 5.10 8.95
N GLU A 157 -2.12 5.32 10.09
CA GLU A 157 -1.62 4.28 10.98
C GLU A 157 -2.52 4.00 12.20
N VAL A 158 -3.69 4.68 12.28
CA VAL A 158 -4.65 4.54 13.39
C VAL A 158 -5.11 3.09 13.57
N GLY A 159 -5.24 2.33 12.48
CA GLY A 159 -5.61 0.92 12.52
C GLY A 159 -4.67 0.09 13.38
N TYR A 160 -3.35 0.28 13.26
CA TYR A 160 -2.36 -0.47 14.00
C TYR A 160 -2.36 -0.15 15.50
N VAL A 161 -2.51 1.13 15.82
CA VAL A 161 -2.38 1.62 17.21
C VAL A 161 -3.66 1.44 18.00
N VAL A 162 -4.83 1.64 17.37
CA VAL A 162 -6.11 1.66 18.08
C VAL A 162 -6.90 0.38 17.85
N LEU A 163 -7.06 -0.04 16.59
CA LEU A 163 -8.03 -1.07 16.26
C LEU A 163 -7.55 -2.48 16.63
N ILE A 164 -6.26 -2.78 16.44
CA ILE A 164 -5.69 -4.08 16.80
C ILE A 164 -5.86 -4.39 18.30
N PRO A 165 -5.42 -3.53 19.23
CA PRO A 165 -5.65 -3.78 20.66
C PRO A 165 -7.13 -3.76 21.03
N LEU A 166 -7.93 -2.86 20.43
CA LEU A 166 -9.38 -2.82 20.64
C LEU A 166 -10.08 -4.13 20.24
N GLY A 167 -9.67 -4.73 19.12
CA GLY A 167 -10.20 -6.02 18.66
C GLY A 167 -9.98 -7.13 19.69
N GLY A 168 -8.79 -7.17 20.29
CA GLY A 168 -8.48 -8.10 21.39
C GLY A 168 -9.32 -7.83 22.64
N ALA A 169 -9.44 -6.56 23.04
CA ALA A 169 -10.16 -6.17 24.24
C ALA A 169 -11.67 -6.47 24.14
N ILE A 170 -12.27 -6.26 22.97
CA ILE A 170 -13.68 -6.59 22.71
C ILE A 170 -13.91 -8.10 22.73
N TYR A 171 -13.03 -8.88 22.11
CA TYR A 171 -13.12 -10.34 22.18
C TYR A 171 -13.02 -10.81 23.63
N TYR A 172 -12.08 -10.27 24.41
CA TYR A 172 -11.94 -10.56 25.83
C TYR A 172 -13.23 -10.27 26.61
N ALA A 173 -13.82 -9.09 26.42
CA ALA A 173 -15.05 -8.68 27.10
C ALA A 173 -16.28 -9.54 26.72
N LEU A 174 -16.29 -10.09 25.50
CA LEU A 174 -17.32 -11.03 25.03
C LEU A 174 -17.05 -12.48 25.45
N GLY A 175 -15.98 -12.76 26.20
CA GLY A 175 -15.57 -14.11 26.59
C GLY A 175 -15.01 -14.95 25.44
N ARG A 176 -14.59 -14.31 24.35
CA ARG A 176 -13.94 -14.92 23.17
C ARG A 176 -12.42 -14.81 23.28
N HIS A 177 -11.70 -15.53 22.43
CA HIS A 177 -10.23 -15.54 22.47
C HIS A 177 -9.64 -14.20 22.00
N PRO A 178 -8.93 -13.42 22.86
CA PRO A 178 -8.46 -12.08 22.52
C PRO A 178 -7.50 -12.04 21.34
N LEU A 179 -6.59 -13.03 21.24
CA LEU A 179 -5.69 -13.14 20.08
C LEU A 179 -6.44 -13.32 18.75
N ALA A 180 -7.61 -13.96 18.74
CA ALA A 180 -8.42 -14.06 17.52
C ALA A 180 -8.98 -12.69 17.11
N GLY A 181 -9.37 -11.85 18.08
CA GLY A 181 -9.82 -10.48 17.84
C GLY A 181 -8.69 -9.59 17.32
N MET A 182 -7.50 -9.69 17.91
CA MET A 182 -6.29 -9.03 17.41
C MET A 182 -5.92 -9.48 16.00
N ALA A 183 -5.96 -10.79 15.73
CA ALA A 183 -5.66 -11.35 14.41
C ALA A 183 -6.68 -10.88 13.36
N ALA A 184 -7.97 -10.84 13.70
CA ALA A 184 -9.01 -10.33 12.81
C ALA A 184 -8.80 -8.85 12.46
N ALA A 185 -8.50 -8.03 13.48
CA ALA A 185 -8.18 -6.61 13.28
C ALA A 185 -6.92 -6.44 12.42
N PHE A 186 -5.85 -7.17 12.75
CA PHE A 186 -4.58 -7.11 12.03
C PHE A 186 -4.72 -7.54 10.57
N ALA A 187 -5.50 -8.59 10.30
CA ALA A 187 -5.83 -9.02 8.95
C ALA A 187 -6.58 -7.93 8.17
N GLY A 188 -7.53 -7.24 8.80
CA GLY A 188 -8.22 -6.11 8.18
C GLY A 188 -7.30 -4.92 7.88
N VAL A 189 -6.53 -4.47 8.89
CA VAL A 189 -5.65 -3.29 8.81
C VAL A 189 -4.52 -3.49 7.80
N SER A 190 -3.84 -4.62 7.87
CA SER A 190 -2.58 -4.84 7.17
C SER A 190 -2.72 -5.79 5.99
N GLY A 191 -3.48 -6.88 6.17
CA GLY A 191 -3.77 -7.85 5.10
C GLY A 191 -4.73 -7.30 4.03
N GLY A 192 -5.61 -6.38 4.43
CA GLY A 192 -6.53 -5.66 3.55
C GLY A 192 -6.07 -4.24 3.19
N TYR A 193 -4.78 -3.90 3.42
CA TYR A 193 -4.26 -2.53 3.39
C TYR A 193 -4.62 -1.72 2.14
N SER A 194 -4.60 -2.32 0.95
CA SER A 194 -4.95 -1.59 -0.29
C SER A 194 -6.45 -1.44 -0.53
N ALA A 195 -7.29 -2.30 0.03
CA ALA A 195 -8.74 -2.24 -0.22
C ALA A 195 -9.35 -1.09 0.58
N ASN A 196 -10.25 -0.32 -0.04
CA ASN A 196 -10.92 0.78 0.67
C ASN A 196 -12.20 1.23 -0.05
N LEU A 197 -13.15 1.78 0.71
CA LEU A 197 -14.34 2.43 0.16
C LEU A 197 -14.04 3.84 -0.36
N LEU A 198 -13.11 4.53 0.31
CA LEU A 198 -12.70 5.89 -0.04
C LEU A 198 -11.31 5.87 -0.67
N ILE A 199 -11.00 6.92 -1.41
CA ILE A 199 -9.65 7.12 -1.93
C ILE A 199 -8.80 7.68 -0.77
N GLY A 200 -7.79 6.91 -0.39
CA GLY A 200 -6.88 7.22 0.71
C GLY A 200 -5.59 7.89 0.22
N THR A 201 -4.57 7.88 1.07
CA THR A 201 -3.24 8.43 0.76
C THR A 201 -2.41 7.49 -0.11
N VAL A 202 -2.70 6.18 -0.05
CA VAL A 202 -2.00 5.15 -0.82
C VAL A 202 -2.34 5.20 -2.31
N ASP A 203 -3.57 5.57 -2.67
CA ASP A 203 -4.01 5.61 -4.07
C ASP A 203 -3.24 6.64 -4.91
N PRO A 204 -3.19 7.94 -4.53
CA PRO A 204 -2.36 8.93 -5.20
C PRO A 204 -0.86 8.58 -5.20
N LEU A 205 -0.37 7.96 -4.12
CA LEU A 205 1.02 7.55 -3.99
C LEU A 205 1.41 6.47 -5.02
N LEU A 206 0.63 5.40 -5.08
CA LEU A 206 0.89 4.31 -6.02
C LEU A 206 0.64 4.73 -7.46
N ALA A 207 -0.40 5.53 -7.70
CA ALA A 207 -0.69 6.10 -9.02
C ALA A 207 0.49 6.91 -9.55
N GLY A 208 1.05 7.82 -8.73
CA GLY A 208 2.21 8.61 -9.12
C GLY A 208 3.45 7.76 -9.43
N ILE A 209 3.73 6.71 -8.65
CA ILE A 209 4.85 5.80 -8.95
C ILE A 209 4.60 5.02 -10.26
N THR A 210 3.38 4.56 -10.47
CA THR A 210 2.99 3.85 -11.70
C THR A 210 3.09 4.75 -12.93
N GLU A 211 2.71 6.02 -12.79
CA GLU A 211 2.84 7.05 -13.84
C GLU A 211 4.29 7.23 -14.27
N GLU A 212 5.20 7.45 -13.31
CA GLU A 212 6.64 7.59 -13.56
C GLU A 212 7.21 6.36 -14.28
N ALA A 213 6.76 5.17 -13.89
CA ALA A 213 7.17 3.94 -14.55
C ALA A 213 6.58 3.82 -15.97
N ALA A 214 5.32 4.18 -16.18
CA ALA A 214 4.67 4.15 -17.49
C ALA A 214 5.31 5.15 -18.48
N GLN A 215 5.76 6.30 -17.98
CA GLN A 215 6.42 7.34 -18.77
C GLN A 215 7.78 6.92 -19.34
N LEU A 216 8.35 5.81 -18.88
CA LEU A 216 9.51 5.18 -19.52
C LEU A 216 9.19 4.62 -20.92
N ILE A 217 7.92 4.32 -21.20
CA ILE A 217 7.44 3.83 -22.50
C ILE A 217 6.60 4.90 -23.22
N ALA A 218 5.69 5.55 -22.49
CA ALA A 218 4.75 6.53 -23.02
C ALA A 218 4.86 7.85 -22.23
N PRO A 219 5.70 8.81 -22.65
CA PRO A 219 6.06 9.98 -21.84
C PRO A 219 4.91 10.92 -21.47
N GLN A 220 3.76 10.81 -22.12
CA GLN A 220 2.54 11.60 -21.83
C GLN A 220 1.49 10.79 -21.07
N TYR A 221 1.80 9.57 -20.63
CA TYR A 221 0.86 8.73 -19.89
C TYR A 221 0.64 9.32 -18.49
N THR A 222 -0.63 9.41 -18.08
CA THR A 222 -1.05 9.88 -16.75
C THR A 222 -1.84 8.78 -16.07
N VAL A 223 -1.55 8.53 -14.79
CA VAL A 223 -2.26 7.53 -13.99
C VAL A 223 -3.04 8.26 -12.90
N LEU A 224 -4.36 8.22 -13.00
CA LEU A 224 -5.24 8.92 -12.06
C LEU A 224 -5.14 8.31 -10.65
N ALA A 225 -5.24 9.16 -9.62
CA ALA A 225 -5.37 8.70 -8.23
C ALA A 225 -6.61 7.82 -8.00
N THR A 226 -7.59 7.86 -8.92
CA THR A 226 -8.81 7.05 -8.87
C THR A 226 -8.70 5.71 -9.60
N ALA A 227 -7.56 5.41 -10.23
CA ALA A 227 -7.38 4.33 -11.19
C ALA A 227 -7.77 2.91 -10.71
N ASN A 228 -7.78 2.65 -9.40
CA ASN A 228 -8.16 1.33 -8.87
C ASN A 228 -9.42 1.36 -7.99
N TRP A 229 -10.13 2.49 -7.95
CA TRP A 229 -11.17 2.71 -6.95
C TRP A 229 -12.33 1.71 -7.05
N TYR A 230 -12.81 1.37 -8.25
CA TYR A 230 -13.91 0.42 -8.41
C TYR A 230 -13.54 -0.97 -7.89
N PHE A 231 -12.36 -1.47 -8.28
CA PHE A 231 -11.88 -2.76 -7.85
C PHE A 231 -11.63 -2.80 -6.34
N MET A 232 -11.02 -1.75 -5.78
CA MET A 232 -10.71 -1.66 -4.35
C MET A 232 -11.97 -1.54 -3.49
N PHE A 233 -12.98 -0.80 -3.97
CA PHE A 233 -14.28 -0.67 -3.31
C PHE A 233 -14.97 -2.03 -3.14
N VAL A 234 -15.04 -2.84 -4.19
CA VAL A 234 -15.64 -4.17 -4.10
C VAL A 234 -14.74 -5.13 -3.32
N SER A 235 -13.42 -5.00 -3.46
CA SER A 235 -12.45 -5.78 -2.70
C SER A 235 -12.61 -5.59 -1.18
N THR A 236 -13.03 -4.40 -0.70
CA THR A 236 -13.31 -4.18 0.74
C THR A 236 -14.31 -5.20 1.28
N PHE A 237 -15.40 -5.46 0.56
CA PHE A 237 -16.42 -6.41 1.00
C PHE A 237 -15.93 -7.85 0.88
N LEU A 238 -15.19 -8.18 -0.20
CA LEU A 238 -14.60 -9.49 -0.39
C LEU A 238 -13.63 -9.85 0.74
N ILE A 239 -12.67 -8.97 1.03
CA ILE A 239 -11.66 -9.17 2.07
C ILE A 239 -12.28 -9.16 3.46
N THR A 240 -13.32 -8.34 3.69
CA THR A 240 -14.12 -8.42 4.91
C THR A 240 -14.73 -9.80 5.09
N ALA A 241 -15.38 -10.33 4.05
CA ALA A 241 -16.03 -11.64 4.12
C ALA A 241 -15.03 -12.76 4.36
N ILE A 242 -13.92 -12.78 3.61
CA ILE A 242 -12.87 -13.79 3.76
C ILE A 242 -12.20 -13.68 5.13
N GLY A 243 -11.82 -12.49 5.56
CA GLY A 243 -11.11 -12.28 6.82
C GLY A 243 -11.99 -12.66 8.02
N SER A 244 -13.27 -12.30 7.96
CA SER A 244 -14.23 -12.72 8.97
C SER A 244 -14.43 -14.23 9.00
N TRP A 245 -14.52 -14.86 7.83
CA TRP A 245 -14.68 -16.30 7.71
C TRP A 245 -13.44 -17.05 8.23
N VAL A 246 -12.23 -16.62 7.86
CA VAL A 246 -10.97 -17.21 8.36
C VAL A 246 -10.88 -17.07 9.87
N SER A 247 -11.23 -15.90 10.42
CA SER A 247 -11.24 -15.68 11.87
C SER A 247 -12.19 -16.64 12.58
N LEU A 248 -13.45 -16.72 12.13
CA LEU A 248 -14.50 -17.50 12.79
C LEU A 248 -14.38 -19.02 12.58
N LYS A 249 -13.83 -19.47 11.44
CA LYS A 249 -13.84 -20.89 11.05
C LYS A 249 -12.50 -21.58 11.16
N ILE A 250 -11.40 -20.83 11.22
CA ILE A 250 -10.05 -21.40 11.27
C ILE A 250 -9.34 -20.92 12.53
N VAL A 251 -9.12 -19.61 12.67
CA VAL A 251 -8.20 -19.08 13.67
C VAL A 251 -8.77 -19.16 15.09
N GLU A 252 -9.99 -18.70 15.32
CA GLU A 252 -10.60 -18.75 16.65
C GLU A 252 -10.83 -20.20 17.13
N PRO A 253 -11.35 -21.14 16.31
CA PRO A 253 -11.44 -22.55 16.70
C PRO A 253 -10.09 -23.20 17.01
N GLN A 254 -9.03 -22.84 16.28
CA GLN A 254 -7.69 -23.38 16.48
C GLN A 254 -7.04 -22.90 17.79
N LEU A 255 -7.35 -21.69 18.23
CA LEU A 255 -6.87 -21.14 19.50
C LEU A 255 -7.59 -21.75 20.71
N GLY A 256 -8.83 -22.23 20.52
CA GLY A 256 -9.61 -22.86 21.58
C GLY A 256 -10.10 -21.88 22.66
N SER A 257 -10.42 -22.40 23.84
CA SER A 257 -10.88 -21.59 24.98
C SER A 257 -9.73 -20.76 25.55
N TYR A 258 -10.00 -19.47 25.83
CA TYR A 258 -8.98 -18.59 26.39
C TYR A 258 -8.66 -18.92 27.85
N ASP A 259 -7.38 -19.12 28.15
CA ASP A 259 -6.87 -19.28 29.51
C ASP A 259 -6.40 -17.93 30.07
N LYS A 260 -7.07 -17.47 31.14
CA LYS A 260 -6.76 -16.21 31.83
C LYS A 260 -5.51 -16.30 32.72
N SER A 261 -4.98 -17.50 32.99
CA SER A 261 -3.82 -17.67 33.87
C SER A 261 -2.52 -17.10 33.28
N ASN A 262 -2.44 -17.01 31.95
CA ASN A 262 -1.28 -16.54 31.19
C ASN A 262 -1.37 -15.07 30.74
N SER A 263 -2.35 -14.33 31.25
CA SER A 263 -2.59 -12.94 30.90
C SER A 263 -1.85 -11.98 31.84
N ASP A 264 -1.60 -10.75 31.38
CA ASP A 264 -1.31 -9.63 32.27
C ASP A 264 -2.57 -9.29 33.10
N GLY A 265 -2.41 -8.94 34.38
CA GLY A 265 -3.51 -8.56 35.26
C GLY A 265 -4.05 -7.15 34.98
N THR A 266 -3.35 -6.36 34.17
CA THR A 266 -3.65 -4.95 33.85
C THR A 266 -4.40 -4.76 32.51
N ILE A 267 -4.80 -5.85 31.84
CA ILE A 267 -5.42 -5.84 30.49
C ILE A 267 -6.69 -4.96 30.40
N LEU A 268 -7.38 -4.74 31.52
CA LEU A 268 -8.65 -4.02 31.59
C LEU A 268 -8.54 -2.53 31.95
N ASP A 269 -7.35 -2.01 32.29
CA ASP A 269 -7.17 -0.61 32.73
C ASP A 269 -6.97 0.38 31.56
N ASP A 270 -7.18 -0.05 30.31
CA ASP A 270 -6.87 0.76 29.13
C ASP A 270 -8.08 1.58 28.64
N HIS A 271 -7.87 2.88 28.43
CA HIS A 271 -8.87 3.86 27.97
C HIS A 271 -9.43 3.56 26.55
N ASN A 272 -8.85 2.60 25.83
CA ASN A 272 -9.24 2.22 24.46
C ASN A 272 -10.65 1.62 24.35
N MET A 273 -11.22 1.11 25.45
CA MET A 273 -12.58 0.57 25.49
C MET A 273 -13.66 1.60 25.88
N GLU A 274 -13.30 2.87 26.09
CA GLU A 274 -14.30 3.85 26.48
C GLU A 274 -15.38 3.99 25.39
N PRO A 275 -16.67 4.06 25.76
CA PRO A 275 -17.71 4.39 24.82
C PRO A 275 -17.54 5.83 24.31
N LEU A 276 -18.03 6.09 23.10
CA LEU A 276 -18.00 7.44 22.55
C LEU A 276 -18.77 8.43 23.44
N THR A 277 -18.09 9.52 23.78
CA THR A 277 -18.66 10.66 24.50
C THR A 277 -19.72 11.38 23.66
N ASP A 278 -20.60 12.13 24.31
CA ASP A 278 -21.63 12.90 23.61
C ASP A 278 -21.04 13.94 22.65
N LYS A 279 -19.85 14.46 22.96
CA LYS A 279 -19.10 15.38 22.11
C LYS A 279 -18.61 14.70 20.84
N GLU A 280 -18.02 13.50 20.94
CA GLU A 280 -17.59 12.72 19.78
C GLU A 280 -18.79 12.32 18.91
N ARG A 281 -19.90 11.86 19.51
CA ARG A 281 -21.13 11.56 18.77
C ARG A 281 -21.69 12.78 18.04
N LYS A 282 -21.71 13.94 18.68
CA LYS A 282 -22.09 15.21 18.05
C LYS A 282 -21.11 15.56 16.92
N GLY A 283 -19.82 15.39 17.15
CA GLY A 283 -18.76 15.56 16.15
C GLY A 283 -19.01 14.73 14.91
N LEU A 284 -19.25 13.42 15.07
CA LEU A 284 -19.51 12.51 13.95
C LEU A 284 -20.76 12.90 13.15
N LYS A 285 -21.81 13.42 13.81
CA LYS A 285 -23.00 13.95 13.10
C LYS A 285 -22.65 15.15 12.23
N TRP A 286 -21.86 16.10 12.73
CA TRP A 286 -21.42 17.26 11.95
C TRP A 286 -20.45 16.86 10.82
N ALA A 287 -19.56 15.90 11.07
CA ALA A 287 -18.73 15.30 10.04
C ALA A 287 -19.58 14.66 8.92
N GLY A 288 -20.65 13.95 9.28
CA GLY A 288 -21.60 13.38 8.33
C GLY A 288 -22.34 14.43 7.50
N ILE A 289 -22.70 15.58 8.10
CA ILE A 289 -23.29 16.70 7.35
C ILE A 289 -22.27 17.30 6.37
N ALA A 290 -21.03 17.53 6.81
CA ALA A 290 -19.95 18.03 5.96
C ALA A 290 -19.64 17.05 4.81
N PHE A 291 -19.63 15.75 5.09
CA PHE A 291 -19.49 14.68 4.10
C PHE A 291 -20.54 14.80 2.99
N VAL A 292 -21.83 14.91 3.36
CA VAL A 292 -22.91 15.10 2.38
C VAL A 292 -22.76 16.42 1.61
N GLY A 293 -22.32 17.49 2.28
CA GLY A 293 -22.04 18.78 1.66
C GLY A 293 -20.95 18.70 0.59
N VAL A 294 -19.83 18.02 0.87
CA VAL A 294 -18.74 17.81 -0.10
C VAL A 294 -19.21 16.94 -1.27
N LEU A 295 -19.95 15.85 -1.02
CA LEU A 295 -20.53 15.06 -2.11
C LEU A 295 -21.50 15.87 -2.98
N GLY A 296 -22.31 16.73 -2.36
CA GLY A 296 -23.20 17.65 -3.05
C GLY A 296 -22.43 18.63 -3.94
N LEU A 297 -21.31 19.17 -3.45
CA LEU A 297 -20.43 20.05 -4.21
C LEU A 297 -19.78 19.30 -5.39
N MET A 298 -19.23 18.10 -5.15
CA MET A 298 -18.67 17.24 -6.20
C MET A 298 -19.72 16.97 -7.29
N ALA A 299 -20.93 16.57 -6.89
CA ALA A 299 -22.02 16.33 -7.80
C ALA A 299 -22.41 17.59 -8.59
N LEU A 300 -22.49 18.76 -7.94
CA LEU A 300 -22.80 20.03 -8.59
C LEU A 300 -21.77 20.41 -9.66
N THR A 301 -20.50 20.11 -9.42
CA THR A 301 -19.42 20.44 -10.36
C THR A 301 -19.28 19.49 -11.54
N LEU A 302 -19.83 18.27 -11.45
CA LEU A 302 -19.64 17.19 -12.45
C LEU A 302 -20.93 16.75 -13.15
N VAL A 303 -22.03 16.61 -12.41
CA VAL A 303 -23.27 15.98 -12.91
C VAL A 303 -24.03 16.89 -13.89
N PRO A 304 -24.27 18.18 -13.59
CA PRO A 304 -24.98 19.07 -14.52
C PRO A 304 -24.25 19.21 -15.86
N GLU A 305 -24.99 19.51 -16.92
CA GLU A 305 -24.39 19.84 -18.23
C GLU A 305 -23.49 21.07 -18.16
N TRP A 306 -23.79 22.00 -17.26
CA TRP A 306 -22.99 23.19 -16.98
C TRP A 306 -21.92 22.99 -15.90
N GLY A 307 -21.66 21.74 -15.48
CA GLY A 307 -20.68 21.44 -14.45
C GLY A 307 -19.28 21.95 -14.83
N ILE A 308 -18.71 22.84 -14.00
CA ILE A 308 -17.45 23.54 -14.30
C ILE A 308 -16.21 22.62 -14.38
N LEU A 309 -16.29 21.41 -13.83
CA LEU A 309 -15.18 20.45 -13.82
C LEU A 309 -15.34 19.31 -14.82
N ARG A 310 -16.30 19.41 -15.76
CA ARG A 310 -16.37 18.55 -16.95
C ARG A 310 -15.29 18.96 -17.96
N ASN A 311 -15.04 18.12 -18.96
CA ASN A 311 -14.13 18.45 -20.04
C ASN A 311 -14.56 19.78 -20.72
N PRO A 312 -13.67 20.79 -20.83
CA PRO A 312 -14.03 22.06 -21.45
C PRO A 312 -14.28 21.98 -22.97
N GLU A 313 -13.73 20.97 -23.66
CA GLU A 313 -13.81 20.84 -25.11
C GLU A 313 -15.09 20.12 -25.56
N ASP A 314 -15.43 19.00 -24.93
CA ASP A 314 -16.55 18.13 -25.35
C ASP A 314 -17.58 17.86 -24.24
N GLY A 315 -17.32 18.31 -23.01
CA GLY A 315 -18.18 18.07 -21.86
C GLY A 315 -18.11 16.64 -21.30
N ASP A 316 -17.12 15.82 -21.66
CA ASP A 316 -16.95 14.50 -21.06
C ASP A 316 -16.81 14.57 -19.52
N ARG A 317 -17.25 13.52 -18.83
CA ARG A 317 -17.23 13.45 -17.36
C ARG A 317 -16.03 12.67 -16.82
N MET A 318 -15.49 11.73 -17.60
CA MET A 318 -14.40 10.85 -17.18
C MET A 318 -13.07 11.47 -17.55
N ASP A 319 -12.91 11.89 -18.80
CA ASP A 319 -11.77 12.69 -19.25
C ASP A 319 -12.02 14.15 -18.88
N SER A 320 -11.79 14.51 -17.61
CA SER A 320 -12.16 15.83 -17.12
C SER A 320 -11.31 16.32 -15.95
N PRO A 321 -11.22 17.66 -15.76
CA PRO A 321 -10.53 18.26 -14.62
C PRO A 321 -11.00 17.75 -13.25
N PHE A 322 -12.22 17.20 -13.16
CA PHE A 322 -12.72 16.57 -11.95
C PHE A 322 -11.87 15.38 -11.50
N PHE A 323 -11.48 14.51 -12.43
CA PHE A 323 -10.69 13.30 -12.12
C PHE A 323 -9.18 13.59 -12.15
N ASP A 324 -8.70 14.44 -13.06
CA ASP A 324 -7.30 14.87 -13.08
C ASP A 324 -6.91 15.58 -11.78
N GLY A 325 -7.82 16.44 -11.29
CA GLY A 325 -7.66 17.19 -10.06
C GLY A 325 -8.11 16.47 -8.79
N PHE A 326 -8.29 15.14 -8.80
CA PHE A 326 -8.97 14.44 -7.69
C PHE A 326 -8.25 14.56 -6.34
N VAL A 327 -6.94 14.80 -6.34
CA VAL A 327 -6.17 15.10 -5.12
C VAL A 327 -6.72 16.32 -4.38
N MET A 328 -7.23 17.32 -5.10
CA MET A 328 -7.90 18.47 -4.49
C MET A 328 -9.21 18.07 -3.78
N TRP A 329 -9.95 17.10 -4.33
CA TRP A 329 -11.12 16.56 -3.66
C TRP A 329 -10.78 15.83 -2.37
N ILE A 330 -9.69 15.05 -2.35
CA ILE A 330 -9.16 14.43 -1.13
C ILE A 330 -8.87 15.50 -0.08
N PHE A 331 -8.16 16.56 -0.47
CA PHE A 331 -7.83 17.69 0.42
C PHE A 331 -9.09 18.37 0.99
N ILE A 332 -10.03 18.79 0.14
CA ILE A 332 -11.29 19.43 0.56
C ILE A 332 -12.09 18.50 1.47
N PHE A 333 -12.22 17.23 1.08
CA PHE A 333 -12.98 16.23 1.81
C PHE A 333 -12.49 16.11 3.25
N PHE A 334 -11.20 15.79 3.45
CA PHE A 334 -10.66 15.54 4.79
C PHE A 334 -10.60 16.80 5.66
N ILE A 335 -10.32 17.97 5.07
CA ILE A 335 -10.40 19.23 5.83
C ILE A 335 -11.82 19.50 6.28
N ALA A 336 -12.80 19.41 5.38
CA ALA A 336 -14.17 19.77 5.68
C ALA A 336 -14.75 18.88 6.80
N ILE A 337 -14.59 17.56 6.68
CA ILE A 337 -15.09 16.62 7.69
C ILE A 337 -14.30 16.66 8.98
N GLY A 338 -12.96 16.80 8.90
CA GLY A 338 -12.07 16.87 10.05
C GLY A 338 -12.32 18.11 10.89
N TYR A 339 -12.44 19.26 10.22
CA TYR A 339 -12.78 20.51 10.87
C TYR A 339 -14.20 20.52 11.43
N ALA A 340 -15.20 20.04 10.68
CA ALA A 340 -16.58 19.96 11.17
C ALA A 340 -16.69 19.08 12.42
N TYR A 341 -16.02 17.93 12.42
CA TYR A 341 -15.89 17.08 13.60
C TYR A 341 -15.21 17.83 14.74
N GLY A 342 -13.99 18.35 14.50
CA GLY A 342 -13.15 18.91 15.54
C GLY A 342 -13.77 20.15 16.19
N ARG A 343 -14.48 20.96 15.41
CA ARG A 343 -15.22 22.11 15.90
C ARG A 343 -16.38 21.70 16.81
N ALA A 344 -17.13 20.67 16.42
CA ALA A 344 -18.29 20.20 17.18
C ALA A 344 -17.91 19.38 18.42
N ALA A 345 -16.83 18.61 18.35
CA ALA A 345 -16.25 17.85 19.47
C ALA A 345 -15.43 18.75 20.43
N GLY A 346 -15.00 19.91 19.96
CA GLY A 346 -14.21 20.89 20.73
C GLY A 346 -12.70 20.60 20.72
N THR A 347 -12.23 19.73 19.84
CA THR A 347 -10.79 19.43 19.63
C THR A 347 -10.11 20.46 18.73
N MET A 348 -10.87 21.21 17.91
CA MET A 348 -10.38 22.31 17.08
C MET A 348 -11.18 23.59 17.35
N LYS A 349 -10.50 24.63 17.85
CA LYS A 349 -11.12 25.88 18.30
C LYS A 349 -10.77 27.07 17.43
N THR A 350 -9.58 27.07 16.85
CA THR A 350 -9.00 28.18 16.10
C THR A 350 -8.42 27.69 14.78
N ASP A 351 -8.12 28.62 13.88
CA ASP A 351 -7.38 28.36 12.63
C ASP A 351 -6.00 27.74 12.89
N ARG A 352 -5.35 28.13 14.00
CA ARG A 352 -4.04 27.58 14.40
C ARG A 352 -4.07 26.07 14.62
N ASP A 353 -5.17 25.54 15.18
CA ASP A 353 -5.30 24.09 15.40
C ASP A 353 -5.29 23.30 14.07
N ILE A 354 -5.85 23.90 13.00
CA ILE A 354 -5.86 23.32 11.66
C ILE A 354 -4.44 23.36 11.06
N ILE A 355 -3.76 24.50 11.17
CA ILE A 355 -2.41 24.70 10.65
C ILE A 355 -1.42 23.76 11.37
N ASP A 356 -1.53 23.64 12.69
CA ASP A 356 -0.69 22.75 13.48
C ASP A 356 -0.93 21.28 13.11
N ALA A 357 -2.18 20.89 12.83
CA ALA A 357 -2.51 19.55 12.34
C ALA A 357 -1.87 19.27 10.97
N MET A 358 -1.93 20.23 10.04
CA MET A 358 -1.28 20.17 8.74
C MET A 358 0.25 20.05 8.87
N ALA A 359 0.87 20.89 9.71
CA ALA A 359 2.32 20.90 9.92
C ALA A 359 2.82 19.58 10.53
N LYS A 360 2.10 19.04 11.52
CA LYS A 360 2.42 17.74 12.12
C LYS A 360 2.32 16.59 11.11
N ALA A 361 1.28 16.61 10.26
CA ALA A 361 1.10 15.60 9.23
C ALA A 361 2.20 15.66 8.15
N LEU A 362 2.68 16.85 7.77
CA LEU A 362 3.85 16.96 6.89
C LEU A 362 5.14 16.52 7.59
N SER A 363 5.30 16.84 8.88
CA SER A 363 6.49 16.45 9.64
C SER A 363 6.65 14.94 9.77
N SER A 364 5.56 14.18 9.83
CA SER A 364 5.62 12.71 9.87
C SER A 364 6.10 12.10 8.54
N LEU A 365 6.05 12.86 7.44
CA LEU A 365 6.52 12.44 6.13
C LEU A 365 8.01 12.71 5.88
N GLY A 366 8.79 13.11 6.90
CA GLY A 366 10.21 13.40 6.73
C GLY A 366 11.00 12.26 6.06
N LEU A 367 10.76 11.01 6.49
CA LEU A 367 11.39 9.83 5.88
C LEU A 367 10.91 9.60 4.44
N TYR A 368 9.61 9.81 4.18
CA TYR A 368 9.00 9.68 2.86
C TYR A 368 9.63 10.66 1.86
N ILE A 369 9.79 11.92 2.25
CA ILE A 369 10.41 12.95 1.40
C ILE A 369 11.85 12.55 1.02
N VAL A 370 12.63 12.03 1.97
CA VAL A 370 14.00 11.56 1.72
C VAL A 370 14.01 10.32 0.82
N LEU A 371 13.09 9.38 1.02
CA LEU A 371 12.92 8.21 0.15
C LEU A 371 12.63 8.64 -1.29
N VAL A 372 11.63 9.50 -1.46
CA VAL A 372 11.19 10.00 -2.76
C VAL A 372 12.31 10.74 -3.47
N PHE A 373 13.14 11.51 -2.75
CA PHE A 373 14.30 12.16 -3.34
C PHE A 373 15.21 11.17 -4.08
N PHE A 374 15.61 10.08 -3.42
CA PHE A 374 16.48 9.08 -4.06
C PHE A 374 15.76 8.20 -5.08
N ALA A 375 14.47 7.90 -4.86
CA ALA A 375 13.65 7.18 -5.84
C ALA A 375 13.53 7.97 -7.15
N ALA A 376 13.28 9.28 -7.07
CA ALA A 376 13.23 10.16 -8.22
C ALA A 376 14.55 10.16 -9.01
N GLN A 377 15.69 10.21 -8.30
CA GLN A 377 16.99 10.12 -8.96
C GLN A 377 17.20 8.76 -9.63
N PHE A 378 16.85 7.66 -8.95
CA PHE A 378 16.96 6.33 -9.52
C PHE A 378 16.14 6.18 -10.80
N VAL A 379 14.85 6.56 -10.78
CA VAL A 379 13.95 6.45 -11.94
C VAL A 379 14.45 7.33 -13.09
N ALA A 380 14.82 8.58 -12.80
CA ALA A 380 15.37 9.48 -13.80
C ALA A 380 16.65 8.92 -14.44
N PHE A 381 17.60 8.44 -13.63
CA PHE A 381 18.84 7.85 -14.15
C PHE A 381 18.54 6.58 -14.96
N PHE A 382 17.58 5.77 -14.54
CA PHE A 382 17.19 4.54 -15.22
C PHE A 382 16.57 4.83 -16.60
N GLY A 383 15.78 5.90 -16.71
CA GLY A 383 15.25 6.39 -17.99
C GLY A 383 16.34 7.01 -18.87
N TRP A 384 17.16 7.92 -18.33
CA TRP A 384 18.21 8.62 -19.08
C TRP A 384 19.26 7.69 -19.68
N THR A 385 19.52 6.57 -19.01
CA THR A 385 20.49 5.55 -19.44
C THR A 385 19.92 4.56 -20.45
N ASN A 386 18.63 4.65 -20.76
CA ASN A 386 17.83 3.66 -21.51
C ASN A 386 17.85 2.25 -20.91
N LEU A 387 18.42 2.04 -19.71
CA LEU A 387 18.45 0.73 -19.07
C LEU A 387 17.04 0.26 -18.71
N GLY A 388 16.15 1.18 -18.34
CA GLY A 388 14.73 0.87 -18.13
C GLY A 388 14.07 0.31 -19.39
N ALA A 389 14.23 0.99 -20.52
CA ALA A 389 13.67 0.52 -21.79
C ALA A 389 14.30 -0.81 -22.25
N ILE A 390 15.61 -0.99 -22.10
CA ILE A 390 16.31 -2.25 -22.41
C ILE A 390 15.77 -3.40 -21.56
N THR A 391 15.66 -3.21 -20.25
CA THR A 391 15.11 -4.22 -19.33
C THR A 391 13.66 -4.53 -19.67
N ALA A 392 12.85 -3.51 -19.97
CA ALA A 392 11.44 -3.67 -20.34
C ALA A 392 11.27 -4.53 -21.59
N VAL A 393 11.99 -4.20 -22.66
CA VAL A 393 11.92 -4.94 -23.94
C VAL A 393 12.42 -6.37 -23.76
N THR A 394 13.53 -6.56 -23.06
CA THR A 394 14.10 -7.90 -22.83
C THR A 394 13.15 -8.77 -21.99
N GLY A 395 12.56 -8.19 -20.94
CA GLY A 395 11.59 -8.88 -20.10
C GLY A 395 10.29 -9.19 -20.84
N ALA A 396 9.80 -8.27 -21.68
CA ALA A 396 8.62 -8.48 -22.51
C ALA A 396 8.87 -9.61 -23.51
N GLN A 397 10.03 -9.63 -24.17
CA GLN A 397 10.42 -10.70 -25.07
C GLN A 397 10.46 -12.06 -24.35
N PHE A 398 11.01 -12.12 -23.13
CA PHE A 398 10.99 -13.34 -22.33
C PHE A 398 9.56 -13.84 -22.06
N LEU A 399 8.62 -12.94 -21.75
CA LEU A 399 7.21 -13.31 -21.56
C LEU A 399 6.55 -13.77 -22.86
N VAL A 400 6.88 -13.15 -24.00
CA VAL A 400 6.43 -13.57 -25.34
C VAL A 400 6.96 -14.96 -25.69
N ASP A 401 8.25 -15.20 -25.51
CA ASP A 401 8.92 -16.46 -25.85
C ASP A 401 8.40 -17.63 -25.02
N THR A 402 8.03 -17.38 -23.76
CA THR A 402 7.43 -18.38 -22.87
C THR A 402 5.92 -18.57 -23.11
N GLY A 403 5.29 -17.74 -23.94
CA GLY A 403 3.84 -17.72 -24.16
C GLY A 403 3.03 -17.14 -23.00
N MET A 404 3.69 -16.53 -22.00
CA MET A 404 3.07 -15.89 -20.84
C MET A 404 2.58 -14.47 -21.14
N THR A 405 1.93 -14.27 -22.29
CA THR A 405 1.37 -12.97 -22.69
C THR A 405 -0.10 -12.80 -22.27
N GLY A 406 -0.78 -13.90 -21.98
CA GLY A 406 -2.18 -13.88 -21.54
C GLY A 406 -2.37 -13.43 -20.08
N PRO A 407 -3.61 -13.17 -19.64
CA PRO A 407 -3.88 -12.59 -18.33
C PRO A 407 -3.45 -13.43 -17.13
N THR A 408 -3.11 -14.70 -17.35
CA THR A 408 -2.56 -15.59 -16.32
C THR A 408 -1.19 -15.13 -15.80
N VAL A 409 -0.48 -14.26 -16.55
CA VAL A 409 0.78 -13.64 -16.09
C VAL A 409 0.60 -12.90 -14.75
N PHE A 410 -0.60 -12.36 -14.50
CA PHE A 410 -0.89 -11.63 -13.26
C PHE A 410 -0.84 -12.51 -12.01
N PHE A 411 -1.12 -13.81 -12.08
CA PHE A 411 -0.94 -14.69 -10.91
C PHE A 411 0.54 -14.79 -10.51
N ALA A 412 1.43 -14.92 -11.49
CA ALA A 412 2.87 -14.94 -11.26
C ALA A 412 3.36 -13.58 -10.76
N PHE A 413 2.88 -12.49 -11.36
CA PHE A 413 3.24 -11.14 -10.95
C PHE A 413 2.80 -10.84 -9.51
N ILE A 414 1.53 -11.12 -9.15
CA ILE A 414 1.02 -10.96 -7.78
C ILE A 414 1.86 -11.78 -6.80
N LEU A 415 2.21 -13.03 -7.14
CA LEU A 415 3.03 -13.89 -6.30
C LEU A 415 4.45 -13.32 -6.10
N ILE A 416 5.07 -12.82 -7.17
CA ILE A 416 6.39 -12.17 -7.08
C ILE A 416 6.31 -10.94 -6.17
N CYS A 417 5.27 -10.10 -6.32
CA CYS A 417 5.06 -8.94 -5.46
C CYS A 417 4.89 -9.36 -3.99
N ALA A 418 4.10 -10.40 -3.72
CA ALA A 418 3.93 -10.95 -2.36
C ALA A 418 5.24 -11.50 -1.77
N ILE A 419 6.08 -12.16 -2.57
CA ILE A 419 7.38 -12.67 -2.12
C ILE A 419 8.34 -11.52 -1.79
N ILE A 420 8.44 -10.51 -2.68
CA ILE A 420 9.29 -9.34 -2.46
C ILE A 420 8.84 -8.58 -1.19
N ASN A 421 7.53 -8.48 -0.97
CA ASN A 421 6.96 -7.79 0.17
C ASN A 421 7.36 -8.41 1.53
N LEU A 422 7.70 -9.70 1.57
CA LEU A 422 8.24 -10.31 2.79
C LEU A 422 9.54 -9.65 3.24
N SER A 423 10.29 -9.05 2.32
CA SER A 423 11.58 -8.38 2.60
C SER A 423 11.46 -6.86 2.61
N LEU A 424 10.63 -6.30 1.74
CA LEU A 424 10.36 -4.87 1.62
C LEU A 424 8.91 -4.58 2.01
N GLY A 425 8.60 -4.62 3.31
CA GLY A 425 7.25 -4.45 3.87
C GLY A 425 6.67 -3.02 3.80
N SER A 426 7.04 -2.24 2.80
CA SER A 426 6.55 -0.87 2.58
C SER A 426 6.07 -0.74 1.14
N ALA A 427 4.78 -0.44 0.98
CA ALA A 427 4.13 -0.34 -0.33
C ALA A 427 4.86 0.63 -1.27
N SER A 428 5.12 1.86 -0.81
CA SER A 428 5.82 2.84 -1.63
C SER A 428 7.26 2.44 -1.96
N ALA A 429 7.98 1.84 -1.01
CA ALA A 429 9.38 1.47 -1.24
C ALA A 429 9.48 0.30 -2.22
N GLN A 430 8.68 -0.75 -2.04
CA GLN A 430 8.63 -1.88 -2.96
C GLN A 430 8.20 -1.41 -4.35
N TRP A 431 7.14 -0.63 -4.45
CA TRP A 431 6.63 -0.19 -5.75
C TRP A 431 7.60 0.74 -6.46
N ALA A 432 8.25 1.67 -5.76
CA ALA A 432 9.24 2.55 -6.38
C ALA A 432 10.47 1.80 -6.93
N VAL A 433 10.81 0.61 -6.40
CA VAL A 433 11.86 -0.26 -6.97
C VAL A 433 11.33 -1.09 -8.14
N THR A 434 10.14 -1.65 -8.00
CA THR A 434 9.63 -2.68 -8.91
C THR A 434 8.82 -2.14 -10.07
N ALA A 435 8.08 -1.04 -9.90
CA ALA A 435 7.27 -0.44 -10.96
C ALA A 435 8.09 -0.06 -12.21
N PRO A 436 9.27 0.60 -12.11
CA PRO A 436 10.08 0.96 -13.27
C PRO A 436 10.57 -0.24 -14.10
N ILE A 437 10.48 -1.46 -13.54
CA ILE A 437 10.86 -2.70 -14.20
C ILE A 437 9.61 -3.39 -14.76
N PHE A 438 8.61 -3.63 -13.91
CA PHE A 438 7.45 -4.45 -14.26
C PHE A 438 6.39 -3.71 -15.07
N VAL A 439 6.14 -2.42 -14.81
CA VAL A 439 5.11 -1.67 -15.52
C VAL A 439 5.46 -1.55 -17.01
N PRO A 440 6.65 -1.05 -17.41
CA PRO A 440 7.07 -1.04 -18.81
C PRO A 440 7.00 -2.40 -19.49
N MET A 441 7.51 -3.45 -18.83
CA MET A 441 7.52 -4.80 -19.37
C MET A 441 6.11 -5.33 -19.65
N LEU A 442 5.17 -5.12 -18.73
CA LEU A 442 3.80 -5.59 -18.87
C LEU A 442 2.98 -4.71 -19.82
N MET A 443 3.32 -3.42 -19.95
CA MET A 443 2.77 -2.55 -21.00
C MET A 443 3.14 -3.04 -22.39
N LEU A 444 4.40 -3.42 -22.60
CA LEU A 444 4.87 -3.90 -23.91
C LEU A 444 4.20 -5.20 -24.37
N ILE A 445 3.67 -6.01 -23.45
CA ILE A 445 2.86 -7.20 -23.80
C ILE A 445 1.35 -6.91 -23.84
N GLY A 446 0.94 -5.65 -23.65
CA GLY A 446 -0.42 -5.16 -23.92
C GLY A 446 -1.29 -4.83 -22.71
N TYR A 447 -0.75 -4.72 -21.49
CA TYR A 447 -1.55 -4.40 -20.30
C TYR A 447 -1.39 -2.95 -19.85
N ALA A 448 -2.50 -2.33 -19.45
CA ALA A 448 -2.47 -0.96 -18.96
C ALA A 448 -1.86 -0.86 -17.55
N PRO A 449 -1.12 0.23 -17.24
CA PRO A 449 -0.50 0.46 -15.93
C PRO A 449 -1.47 0.34 -14.75
N GLU A 450 -2.74 0.71 -14.93
CA GLU A 450 -3.77 0.67 -13.89
C GLU A 450 -4.09 -0.77 -13.47
N ALA A 451 -4.17 -1.70 -14.43
CA ALA A 451 -4.37 -3.12 -14.16
C ALA A 451 -3.13 -3.73 -13.47
N ILE A 452 -1.95 -3.30 -13.88
CA ILE A 452 -0.67 -3.71 -13.28
C ILE A 452 -0.58 -3.24 -11.83
N GLN A 453 -0.93 -1.98 -11.56
CA GLN A 453 -0.98 -1.43 -10.21
C GLN A 453 -1.99 -2.19 -9.33
N ALA A 454 -3.18 -2.50 -9.86
CA ALA A 454 -4.18 -3.26 -9.12
C ALA A 454 -3.65 -4.64 -8.69
N ALA A 455 -2.93 -5.33 -9.57
CA ALA A 455 -2.29 -6.60 -9.25
C ALA A 455 -1.18 -6.45 -8.21
N TYR A 456 -0.33 -5.43 -8.33
CA TYR A 456 0.71 -5.14 -7.33
C TYR A 456 0.10 -4.95 -5.93
N ARG A 457 -0.97 -4.17 -5.82
CA ARG A 457 -1.67 -3.87 -4.56
C ARG A 457 -2.18 -5.11 -3.83
N ILE A 458 -2.53 -6.17 -4.55
CA ILE A 458 -2.91 -7.47 -3.98
C ILE A 458 -1.69 -8.15 -3.37
N GLY A 459 -0.59 -8.26 -4.11
CA GLY A 459 0.63 -8.90 -3.63
C GLY A 459 1.19 -8.19 -2.40
N ASP A 460 1.25 -6.86 -2.45
CA ASP A 460 1.68 -6.00 -1.36
C ASP A 460 0.85 -6.19 -0.08
N SER A 461 -0.48 -6.17 -0.18
CA SER A 461 -1.32 -6.22 1.02
C SER A 461 -1.26 -7.59 1.73
N THR A 462 -1.34 -8.67 0.94
CA THR A 462 -1.69 -10.00 1.47
C THR A 462 -0.64 -10.64 2.37
N THR A 463 0.64 -10.29 2.20
CA THR A 463 1.76 -10.84 2.98
C THR A 463 2.25 -9.94 4.11
N ASN A 464 1.71 -8.73 4.26
CA ASN A 464 2.12 -7.80 5.34
C ASN A 464 1.97 -8.39 6.76
N ILE A 465 1.02 -9.30 6.91
CA ILE A 465 0.67 -9.95 8.19
C ILE A 465 1.54 -11.16 8.54
N ILE A 466 2.43 -11.60 7.64
CA ILE A 466 3.33 -12.74 7.85
C ILE A 466 4.82 -12.37 7.76
N THR A 467 5.16 -11.09 7.65
CA THR A 467 6.54 -10.63 7.68
C THR A 467 6.89 -9.95 9.00
N PRO A 468 8.01 -10.35 9.66
CA PRO A 468 8.53 -9.64 10.82
C PRO A 468 9.19 -8.30 10.45
N MET A 469 9.41 -8.04 9.15
CA MET A 469 10.05 -6.83 8.66
C MET A 469 9.11 -5.63 8.57
N MET A 470 7.79 -5.85 8.75
CA MET A 470 6.81 -4.77 8.75
C MET A 470 6.96 -3.89 10.00
N SER A 471 6.90 -2.57 9.82
CA SER A 471 7.28 -1.57 10.84
C SER A 471 6.47 -1.63 12.14
N TYR A 472 5.23 -2.11 12.11
CA TYR A 472 4.34 -2.28 13.28
C TYR A 472 4.35 -3.68 13.88
N PHE A 473 5.07 -4.64 13.32
CA PHE A 473 5.05 -6.02 13.80
C PHE A 473 5.44 -6.11 15.29
N GLY A 474 6.50 -5.38 15.70
CA GLY A 474 6.94 -5.31 17.09
C GLY A 474 5.88 -4.73 18.05
N LEU A 475 5.14 -3.70 17.62
CA LEU A 475 4.04 -3.12 18.39
C LEU A 475 2.92 -4.14 18.58
N ILE A 476 2.53 -4.84 17.52
CA ILE A 476 1.48 -5.86 17.55
C ILE A 476 1.88 -7.02 18.44
N LEU A 477 3.13 -7.49 18.33
CA LEU A 477 3.66 -8.54 19.18
C LEU A 477 3.63 -8.12 20.66
N ALA A 478 4.04 -6.89 20.97
CA ALA A 478 3.99 -6.35 22.33
C ALA A 478 2.56 -6.25 22.90
N TRP A 479 1.56 -6.03 22.05
CA TRP A 479 0.15 -6.11 22.47
C TRP A 479 -0.31 -7.55 22.67
N ALA A 480 0.10 -8.47 21.79
CA ALA A 480 -0.31 -9.87 21.85
C ALA A 480 0.27 -10.57 23.10
N THR A 481 1.50 -10.21 23.48
CA THR A 481 2.16 -10.74 24.68
C THR A 481 1.47 -10.34 25.99
N ARG A 482 0.64 -9.28 25.99
CA ARG A 482 -0.21 -8.95 27.16
C ARG A 482 -1.28 -10.02 27.40
N TYR A 483 -1.82 -10.61 26.34
CA TYR A 483 -2.83 -11.66 26.45
C TYR A 483 -2.23 -13.06 26.61
N GLN A 484 -1.00 -13.27 26.14
CA GLN A 484 -0.26 -14.53 26.25
C GLN A 484 1.26 -14.26 26.33
N LYS A 485 1.84 -14.34 27.53
CA LYS A 485 3.24 -13.96 27.80
C LYS A 485 4.29 -14.67 26.95
N ASP A 486 4.07 -15.95 26.64
CA ASP A 486 5.01 -16.78 25.88
C ASP A 486 4.80 -16.70 24.35
N LEU A 487 4.04 -15.72 23.86
CA LEU A 487 3.76 -15.59 22.43
C LEU A 487 4.99 -15.05 21.68
N GLY A 488 5.58 -15.90 20.86
CA GLY A 488 6.70 -15.55 19.99
C GLY A 488 6.29 -15.10 18.58
N VAL A 489 7.26 -14.55 17.86
CA VAL A 489 7.15 -14.13 16.44
C VAL A 489 6.54 -15.23 15.57
N GLY A 490 7.07 -16.45 15.69
CA GLY A 490 6.61 -17.60 14.89
C GLY A 490 5.15 -17.97 15.18
N THR A 491 4.70 -17.86 16.42
CA THR A 491 3.30 -18.13 16.80
C THR A 491 2.35 -17.09 16.19
N LEU A 492 2.73 -15.80 16.22
CA LEU A 492 1.95 -14.74 15.59
C LEU A 492 1.84 -14.96 14.07
N ILE A 493 2.96 -15.23 13.40
CA ILE A 493 2.99 -15.49 11.95
C ILE A 493 2.18 -16.74 11.60
N ALA A 494 2.30 -17.83 12.37
CA ALA A 494 1.54 -19.05 12.14
C ALA A 494 0.01 -18.82 12.26
N MET A 495 -0.41 -17.97 13.20
CA MET A 495 -1.80 -17.56 13.36
C MET A 495 -2.30 -16.69 12.17
N MET A 496 -1.42 -15.88 11.57
CA MET A 496 -1.76 -15.01 10.45
C MET A 496 -1.71 -15.72 9.08
N LEU A 497 -0.94 -16.80 8.96
CA LEU A 497 -0.74 -17.53 7.69
C LEU A 497 -2.04 -17.94 6.96
N PRO A 498 -3.09 -18.44 7.65
CA PRO A 498 -4.37 -18.71 6.99
C PRO A 498 -4.97 -17.47 6.31
N TYR A 499 -4.90 -16.28 6.92
CA TYR A 499 -5.43 -15.07 6.30
C TYR A 499 -4.67 -14.74 5.00
N THR A 500 -3.34 -14.78 5.01
CA THR A 500 -2.53 -14.53 3.82
C THR A 500 -2.87 -15.49 2.68
N LEU A 501 -2.93 -16.80 2.95
CA LEU A 501 -3.20 -17.79 1.92
C LEU A 501 -4.58 -17.58 1.27
N PHE A 502 -5.60 -17.30 2.09
CA PHE A 502 -6.95 -17.07 1.59
C PHE A 502 -7.09 -15.71 0.90
N PHE A 503 -6.53 -14.62 1.44
CA PHE A 503 -6.54 -13.33 0.75
C PHE A 503 -5.80 -13.39 -0.57
N LEU A 504 -4.56 -13.91 -0.60
CA LEU A 504 -3.77 -14.03 -1.83
C LEU A 504 -4.53 -14.84 -2.89
N THR A 505 -5.12 -15.97 -2.52
CA THR A 505 -5.83 -16.83 -3.48
C THR A 505 -7.11 -16.17 -3.99
N PHE A 506 -8.03 -15.81 -3.09
CA PHE A 506 -9.34 -15.32 -3.49
C PHE A 506 -9.28 -13.92 -4.09
N TRP A 507 -8.38 -13.06 -3.64
CA TRP A 507 -8.24 -11.72 -4.20
C TRP A 507 -7.61 -11.75 -5.60
N SER A 508 -6.61 -12.63 -5.82
CA SER A 508 -6.04 -12.83 -7.17
C SER A 508 -7.06 -13.43 -8.14
N VAL A 509 -7.84 -14.43 -7.70
CA VAL A 509 -8.92 -15.00 -8.52
C VAL A 509 -9.99 -13.94 -8.80
N PHE A 510 -10.36 -13.14 -7.80
CA PHE A 510 -11.33 -12.06 -7.99
C PHE A 510 -10.82 -11.00 -8.98
N PHE A 511 -9.56 -10.59 -8.90
CA PHE A 511 -8.92 -9.71 -9.88
C PHE A 511 -8.99 -10.28 -11.29
N TYR A 512 -8.65 -11.56 -11.45
CA TYR A 512 -8.70 -12.21 -12.77
C TYR A 512 -10.13 -12.22 -13.34
N LEU A 513 -11.11 -12.60 -12.52
CA LEU A 513 -12.52 -12.64 -12.92
C LEU A 513 -13.06 -11.25 -13.24
N TRP A 514 -12.79 -10.27 -12.39
CA TRP A 514 -13.22 -8.88 -12.55
C TRP A 514 -12.69 -8.28 -13.86
N THR A 515 -11.36 -8.31 -14.01
CA THR A 515 -10.66 -7.56 -15.04
C THR A 515 -10.71 -8.25 -16.40
N PHE A 516 -10.58 -9.58 -16.46
CA PHE A 516 -10.38 -10.28 -17.73
C PHE A 516 -11.55 -11.15 -18.16
N VAL A 517 -12.34 -11.68 -17.22
CA VAL A 517 -13.53 -12.48 -17.56
C VAL A 517 -14.75 -11.60 -17.75
N PHE A 518 -15.00 -10.70 -16.81
CA PHE A 518 -16.12 -9.76 -16.90
C PHE A 518 -15.78 -8.46 -17.63
N GLY A 519 -14.49 -8.20 -17.89
CA GLY A 519 -14.05 -6.98 -18.58
C GLY A 519 -14.39 -5.71 -17.82
N LEU A 520 -14.49 -5.78 -16.48
CA LEU A 520 -14.83 -4.63 -15.65
C LEU A 520 -13.59 -3.76 -15.43
N PRO A 521 -13.69 -2.44 -15.60
CA PRO A 521 -12.57 -1.55 -15.37
C PRO A 521 -12.18 -1.57 -13.89
N VAL A 522 -10.89 -1.43 -13.63
CA VAL A 522 -10.36 -1.39 -12.25
C VAL A 522 -10.66 -0.07 -11.54
N GLY A 523 -10.94 1.00 -12.31
CA GLY A 523 -11.34 2.31 -11.82
C GLY A 523 -11.93 3.19 -12.94
N PRO A 524 -12.33 4.43 -12.62
CA PRO A 524 -12.79 5.41 -13.60
C PRO A 524 -11.68 5.70 -14.62
N GLY A 525 -12.01 5.70 -15.91
CA GLY A 525 -11.03 6.00 -16.98
C GLY A 525 -9.85 5.03 -17.04
N SER A 526 -9.97 3.82 -16.49
CA SER A 526 -8.85 2.87 -16.36
C SER A 526 -9.00 1.71 -17.35
N PRO A 527 -8.40 1.78 -18.55
CA PRO A 527 -8.43 0.68 -19.50
C PRO A 527 -7.72 -0.56 -18.93
N THR A 528 -8.10 -1.74 -19.40
CA THR A 528 -7.42 -3.00 -19.04
C THR A 528 -6.20 -3.24 -19.92
N PHE A 529 -6.31 -2.87 -21.20
CA PHE A 529 -5.30 -3.13 -22.21
C PHE A 529 -4.64 -1.83 -22.65
N TYR A 530 -3.36 -1.92 -22.98
CA TYR A 530 -2.56 -0.85 -23.55
C TYR A 530 -2.10 -1.27 -24.94
N THR A 531 -2.15 -0.33 -25.89
CA THR A 531 -1.61 -0.55 -27.24
C THR A 531 -0.33 0.28 -27.37
N PRO A 532 0.85 -0.37 -27.46
CA PRO A 532 2.15 0.31 -27.52
C PRO A 532 2.35 1.30 -28.66
#